data_AF-A0AAU3FKI2-F1
#
_entry.id   AF-A0AAU3FKI2-F1
#
_cell.length_a   1.000
_cell.length_b   1.000
_cell.length_c   1.000
_cell.angle_alpha   90.00
_cell.angle_beta   90.00
_cell.angle_gamma   90.00
#
_symmetry.space_group_name_H-M   'P 1'
#
loop_
_entity.id
_entity.type
_entity.pdbx_description
1 polymer ?
#
loop_
_entity_poly.entity_id
_entity_poly.type
_entity_poly.pdbx_seq_one_letter_code
_entity_poly.pdbx_strand_id
1 'polypeptide(L)'
;MREHLAYRQTGAQRRRRELLIRQAREVGCQCRAFCVDPRPGVAPTIDAGTCMSLGHVGVSCGARSVGAQQGGSAPVRRSPALLRACRGGDRRCGAESSLMGKEYFGLAGDPAVAAAADADLGRARQGDDGAFTRLVQPLRRELHAHCYRMLGSTHDADDAVQDTLLRAWRGLAGFEGRGSLRSWLYTVATRVCLNVVESRGRRAMPVDLGPSSDRAVLEDRPLTEFAWLGPYPDAGLGDGPAGPSSRYEQREAVELAFAAALQHLPGNQRAVLLLFEVLGFSAAEIADTMNTSTTSVNSALARARRVIAAKVPSRSQQQTLRKIDDTRVRQIVAEFATAFERGDADALVALLTEDVTWSMPPISHWYRGIEAVADFAVQVPLTRCPSWRHRPTTANGQPAVAFYLGDDQSGPHLAWSITVLTLRDEQIAEITSFLGAEHFPAFALPTSLP
;
A
#
# COMPACT_ATOMS: atom_id res chain seq x y z
N MET A 1 -48.34 -32.90 -21.82
CA MET A 1 -46.95 -33.36 -21.59
C MET A 1 -45.89 -32.26 -21.89
N ARG A 2 -46.20 -30.97 -21.65
CA ARG A 2 -45.24 -29.86 -21.75
C ARG A 2 -45.16 -28.98 -20.47
N GLU A 3 -46.09 -29.14 -19.52
CA GLU A 3 -46.11 -28.34 -18.28
C GLU A 3 -45.35 -28.98 -17.10
N HIS A 4 -45.11 -30.30 -17.12
CA HIS A 4 -44.40 -30.98 -16.03
C HIS A 4 -42.85 -30.87 -16.08
N LEU A 5 -42.28 -30.41 -17.20
CA LEU A 5 -40.85 -30.13 -17.36
C LEU A 5 -40.46 -28.73 -16.83
N ALA A 6 -41.40 -27.78 -16.82
CA ALA A 6 -41.18 -26.42 -16.35
C ALA A 6 -41.10 -26.31 -14.81
N TYR A 7 -41.77 -27.21 -14.08
CA TYR A 7 -41.83 -27.18 -12.61
C TYR A 7 -40.62 -27.85 -11.92
N ARG A 8 -39.91 -28.77 -12.59
CA ARG A 8 -38.67 -29.38 -12.07
C ARG A 8 -37.41 -28.57 -12.38
N GLN A 9 -37.43 -27.72 -13.41
CA GLN A 9 -36.30 -26.85 -13.76
C GLN A 9 -36.17 -25.65 -12.80
N THR A 10 -37.28 -25.16 -12.23
CA THR A 10 -37.31 -24.02 -11.31
C THR A 10 -36.75 -24.33 -9.92
N GLY A 11 -36.94 -25.55 -9.40
CA GLY A 11 -36.45 -25.95 -8.07
C GLY A 11 -34.93 -26.17 -7.97
N ALA A 12 -34.30 -26.66 -9.04
CA ALA A 12 -32.85 -26.86 -9.11
C ALA A 12 -32.09 -25.53 -9.34
N GLN A 13 -32.68 -24.62 -10.12
CA GLN A 13 -32.17 -23.26 -10.30
C GLN A 13 -32.25 -22.43 -9.00
N ARG A 14 -33.32 -22.59 -8.21
CA ARG A 14 -33.50 -21.86 -6.94
C ARG A 14 -32.47 -22.28 -5.88
N ARG A 15 -32.20 -23.59 -5.73
CA ARG A 15 -31.17 -24.10 -4.79
C ARG A 15 -29.74 -23.77 -5.22
N ARG A 16 -29.45 -23.76 -6.53
CA ARG A 16 -28.15 -23.29 -7.06
C ARG A 16 -27.94 -21.79 -6.81
N ARG A 17 -29.01 -20.99 -6.91
CA ARG A 17 -29.01 -19.56 -6.60
C ARG A 17 -28.80 -19.30 -5.10
N GLU A 18 -29.45 -20.04 -4.20
CA GLU A 18 -29.30 -19.88 -2.75
C GLU A 18 -27.92 -20.34 -2.25
N LEU A 19 -27.36 -21.40 -2.82
CA LEU A 19 -26.00 -21.85 -2.51
C LEU A 19 -24.95 -20.84 -2.98
N LEU A 20 -25.13 -20.22 -4.16
CA LEU A 20 -24.29 -19.13 -4.66
C LEU A 20 -24.43 -17.85 -3.82
N ILE A 21 -25.62 -17.55 -3.30
CA ILE A 21 -25.85 -16.42 -2.38
C ILE A 21 -25.16 -16.63 -1.02
N ARG A 22 -25.11 -17.87 -0.51
CA ARG A 22 -24.35 -18.20 0.71
C ARG A 22 -22.85 -18.17 0.48
N GLN A 23 -22.36 -18.72 -0.62
CA GLN A 23 -20.93 -18.66 -1.00
C GLN A 23 -20.46 -17.22 -1.28
N ALA A 24 -21.32 -16.36 -1.83
CA ALA A 24 -21.06 -14.92 -2.03
C ALA A 24 -21.09 -14.09 -0.73
N ARG A 25 -21.59 -14.65 0.39
CA ARG A 25 -21.54 -14.02 1.72
C ARG A 25 -20.30 -14.43 2.52
N GLU A 26 -19.67 -15.56 2.19
CA GLU A 26 -18.47 -16.08 2.87
C GLU A 26 -17.16 -15.58 2.24
N VAL A 27 -17.21 -14.93 1.07
CA VAL A 27 -16.07 -14.24 0.43
C VAL A 27 -16.38 -12.74 0.39
N GLY A 28 -15.68 -11.94 1.18
CA GLY A 28 -15.94 -10.51 1.37
C GLY A 28 -16.05 -9.71 0.07
N CYS A 29 -17.23 -9.09 -0.12
CA CYS A 29 -17.52 -7.91 -0.94
C CYS A 29 -16.93 -7.85 -2.37
N GLN A 30 -17.51 -8.60 -3.30
CA GLN A 30 -17.27 -8.49 -4.75
C GLN A 30 -17.99 -7.27 -5.37
N CYS A 31 -17.77 -6.04 -4.87
CA CYS A 31 -18.60 -4.82 -5.12
C CYS A 31 -19.98 -4.80 -4.42
N ARG A 32 -20.31 -5.82 -3.61
CA ARG A 32 -21.71 -6.20 -3.25
C ARG A 32 -22.66 -6.11 -4.46
N ALA A 33 -22.20 -6.71 -5.56
CA ALA A 33 -22.94 -6.97 -6.80
C ALA A 33 -23.56 -5.73 -7.48
N PHE A 34 -22.73 -4.75 -7.86
CA PHE A 34 -23.04 -3.57 -8.69
C PHE A 34 -24.02 -2.50 -8.15
N CYS A 35 -24.49 -2.63 -6.90
CA CYS A 35 -25.55 -1.81 -6.27
C CYS A 35 -26.93 -1.97 -6.95
N VAL A 36 -27.68 -2.98 -6.49
CA VAL A 36 -29.14 -3.30 -6.60
C VAL A 36 -29.94 -2.81 -7.85
N ASP A 37 -30.42 -3.76 -8.64
CA ASP A 37 -31.34 -3.67 -9.81
C ASP A 37 -32.65 -2.85 -9.56
N PRO A 38 -33.11 -1.96 -10.46
CA PRO A 38 -34.34 -1.19 -10.26
C PRO A 38 -35.57 -1.86 -10.91
N ARG A 39 -36.52 -2.39 -10.09
CA ARG A 39 -38.00 -2.10 -10.12
C ARG A 39 -38.87 -3.09 -9.30
N PRO A 40 -40.13 -2.72 -8.90
CA PRO A 40 -40.75 -3.14 -7.63
C PRO A 40 -41.76 -4.30 -7.75
N GLY A 41 -42.03 -4.97 -6.61
CA GLY A 41 -43.32 -5.60 -6.34
C GLY A 41 -43.33 -7.03 -5.77
N VAL A 42 -43.93 -7.16 -4.57
CA VAL A 42 -44.61 -8.36 -4.00
C VAL A 42 -43.75 -9.40 -3.26
N ALA A 43 -43.91 -9.45 -1.92
CA ALA A 43 -43.60 -10.61 -1.04
C ALA A 43 -44.57 -11.79 -1.34
N PRO A 44 -44.32 -13.10 -1.04
CA PRO A 44 -43.76 -13.59 0.23
C PRO A 44 -43.05 -14.98 0.24
N THR A 45 -42.74 -15.42 1.47
CA THR A 45 -42.68 -16.78 2.07
C THR A 45 -41.47 -17.72 1.90
N ILE A 46 -41.04 -18.19 3.08
CA ILE A 46 -40.00 -19.17 3.44
C ILE A 46 -40.45 -20.60 3.14
N ASP A 47 -39.57 -21.49 2.63
CA ASP A 47 -39.40 -22.85 3.17
C ASP A 47 -38.10 -23.54 2.70
N ALA A 48 -37.64 -24.49 3.52
CA ALA A 48 -36.31 -25.09 3.65
C ALA A 48 -35.88 -26.14 2.61
N GLY A 49 -34.55 -26.43 2.57
CA GLY A 49 -34.06 -27.79 2.30
C GLY A 49 -32.82 -27.96 1.39
N THR A 50 -31.67 -28.21 2.03
CA THR A 50 -30.74 -29.35 1.79
C THR A 50 -29.94 -29.47 0.46
N CYS A 51 -28.62 -29.19 0.58
CA CYS A 51 -27.41 -30.04 0.37
C CYS A 51 -26.92 -30.61 -1.00
N MET A 52 -25.56 -30.68 -1.08
CA MET A 52 -24.62 -31.46 -1.93
C MET A 52 -24.30 -31.00 -3.37
N SER A 53 -23.06 -30.53 -3.65
CA SER A 53 -21.84 -31.26 -4.11
C SER A 53 -21.86 -31.44 -5.67
N LEU A 54 -20.85 -31.24 -6.53
CA LEU A 54 -19.39 -31.48 -6.60
C LEU A 54 -18.80 -30.87 -7.90
N GLY A 55 -17.47 -30.65 -7.93
CA GLY A 55 -16.53 -30.97 -9.04
C GLY A 55 -16.49 -30.07 -10.29
N HIS A 56 -15.45 -29.24 -10.49
CA HIS A 56 -14.19 -29.51 -11.22
C HIS A 56 -14.34 -29.82 -12.72
N VAL A 57 -13.72 -28.98 -13.58
CA VAL A 57 -12.60 -29.28 -14.50
C VAL A 57 -12.25 -27.99 -15.27
N GLY A 58 -10.96 -27.62 -15.28
CA GLY A 58 -10.41 -26.52 -16.07
C GLY A 58 -9.83 -26.98 -17.41
N VAL A 59 -9.59 -26.03 -18.32
CA VAL A 59 -8.69 -26.18 -19.48
C VAL A 59 -8.07 -24.82 -19.82
N SER A 60 -6.74 -24.80 -19.89
CA SER A 60 -5.87 -23.75 -20.43
C SER A 60 -5.76 -23.83 -21.96
N CYS A 61 -5.43 -22.72 -22.65
CA CYS A 61 -4.23 -22.59 -23.52
C CYS A 61 -4.32 -21.34 -24.44
N GLY A 62 -3.17 -20.67 -24.65
CA GLY A 62 -2.77 -20.24 -26.00
C GLY A 62 -2.59 -18.75 -26.28
N ALA A 63 -1.39 -18.22 -26.00
CA ALA A 63 -0.91 -16.92 -26.47
C ALA A 63 -0.56 -16.92 -27.97
N ARG A 64 -0.69 -15.75 -28.63
CA ARG A 64 0.08 -15.35 -29.83
C ARG A 64 0.26 -13.82 -29.89
N SER A 65 1.49 -13.42 -30.14
CA SER A 65 2.03 -12.06 -30.27
C SER A 65 2.17 -11.65 -31.73
N VAL A 66 1.99 -10.35 -32.06
CA VAL A 66 2.44 -9.73 -33.32
C VAL A 66 2.90 -8.28 -33.11
N GLY A 67 4.16 -8.01 -33.48
CA GLY A 67 4.57 -6.96 -34.44
C GLY A 67 4.55 -5.47 -34.05
N ALA A 68 5.76 -4.88 -34.00
CA ALA A 68 6.08 -3.47 -33.80
C ALA A 68 5.94 -2.58 -35.06
N GLN A 69 5.82 -1.26 -34.88
CA GLN A 69 6.23 -0.25 -35.86
C GLN A 69 6.73 1.05 -35.19
N GLN A 70 7.73 1.68 -35.82
CA GLN A 70 8.54 2.83 -35.40
C GLN A 70 7.95 4.17 -35.88
N GLY A 71 8.31 5.28 -35.21
CA GLY A 71 8.16 6.63 -35.77
C GLY A 71 8.68 7.78 -34.90
N GLY A 72 9.81 8.37 -35.31
CA GLY A 72 9.99 9.84 -35.47
C GLY A 72 10.12 10.76 -34.25
N SER A 73 11.32 11.31 -34.06
CA SER A 73 11.76 12.29 -33.05
C SER A 73 11.60 13.77 -33.45
N ALA A 74 11.41 14.69 -32.48
CA ALA A 74 12.00 16.04 -32.47
C ALA A 74 12.07 16.64 -31.04
N PRO A 75 13.03 17.53 -30.71
CA PRO A 75 13.53 17.71 -29.34
C PRO A 75 12.99 18.97 -28.64
N VAL A 76 12.62 18.83 -27.36
CA VAL A 76 12.29 19.96 -26.48
C VAL A 76 13.51 20.34 -25.65
N ARG A 77 13.87 21.64 -25.70
CA ARG A 77 14.96 22.27 -24.97
C ARG A 77 14.78 22.12 -23.45
N ARG A 78 15.77 21.53 -22.78
CA ARG A 78 15.86 21.42 -21.32
C ARG A 78 16.70 22.58 -20.78
N SER A 79 16.15 23.32 -19.81
CA SER A 79 16.96 24.13 -18.89
C SER A 79 17.25 23.32 -17.61
N PRO A 80 18.45 23.43 -17.01
CA PRO A 80 18.95 22.41 -16.10
C PRO A 80 18.83 22.83 -14.63
N ALA A 81 18.16 22.03 -13.82
CA ALA A 81 18.40 21.93 -12.38
C ALA A 81 18.07 20.50 -11.93
N LEU A 82 18.95 19.91 -11.10
CA LEU A 82 18.83 18.62 -10.41
C LEU A 82 19.42 17.33 -11.03
N LEU A 83 20.32 17.41 -12.01
CA LEU A 83 21.20 16.28 -12.34
C LEU A 83 22.65 16.75 -12.55
N ARG A 84 23.45 16.70 -11.48
CA ARG A 84 24.92 16.83 -11.55
C ARG A 84 25.45 15.55 -12.21
N ALA A 85 25.72 15.63 -13.52
CA ALA A 85 26.38 14.58 -14.27
C ALA A 85 27.88 14.57 -13.94
N CYS A 86 28.36 13.51 -13.29
CA CYS A 86 29.79 13.20 -13.23
C CYS A 86 30.24 12.74 -14.63
N ARG A 87 30.91 13.62 -15.37
CA ARG A 87 31.77 13.25 -16.51
C ARG A 87 33.19 13.69 -16.18
N GLY A 88 34.15 12.78 -16.40
CA GLY A 88 35.58 13.09 -16.43
C GLY A 88 36.25 12.85 -15.09
N GLY A 89 37.33 12.07 -15.11
CA GLY A 89 38.00 11.59 -13.91
C GLY A 89 38.65 12.69 -13.11
N ASP A 90 38.35 12.72 -11.82
CA ASP A 90 39.27 13.25 -10.83
C ASP A 90 39.15 12.45 -9.53
N ARG A 91 40.29 12.04 -9.01
CA ARG A 91 40.41 11.23 -7.79
C ARG A 91 40.33 12.17 -6.59
N ARG A 92 39.12 12.62 -6.25
CA ARG A 92 38.72 13.19 -4.95
C ARG A 92 37.26 13.66 -5.01
N CYS A 93 36.32 12.80 -4.63
CA CYS A 93 34.95 13.19 -4.24
C CYS A 93 34.46 12.19 -3.19
N GLY A 94 35.09 12.25 -2.01
CA GLY A 94 34.51 11.70 -0.79
C GLY A 94 33.62 12.76 -0.16
N ALA A 95 32.46 12.32 0.34
CA ALA A 95 31.54 13.06 1.20
C ALA A 95 30.76 14.22 0.56
N GLU A 96 29.62 13.92 -0.07
CA GLU A 96 28.43 14.80 -0.12
C GLU A 96 27.26 14.06 -0.80
N SER A 97 26.72 13.04 -0.12
CA SER A 97 25.45 12.38 -0.48
C SER A 97 24.98 11.57 0.71
N SER A 98 24.60 12.26 1.78
CA SER A 98 23.82 11.69 2.88
C SER A 98 22.71 12.69 3.17
N LEU A 99 21.62 12.58 2.42
CA LEU A 99 20.38 13.34 2.68
C LEU A 99 19.39 12.54 3.56
N MET A 100 19.75 11.33 4.01
CA MET A 100 18.86 10.46 4.80
C MET A 100 19.55 9.73 5.98
N GLY A 101 20.86 9.88 6.19
CA GLY A 101 21.61 9.02 7.12
C GLY A 101 22.34 9.69 8.29
N LYS A 102 22.57 11.01 8.24
CA LYS A 102 23.45 11.67 9.24
C LYS A 102 22.73 12.28 10.44
N GLU A 103 21.43 12.60 10.34
CA GLU A 103 20.68 13.15 11.49
C GLU A 103 20.21 12.09 12.50
N TYR A 104 20.27 10.79 12.18
CA TYR A 104 19.83 9.73 13.09
C TYR A 104 20.87 9.23 14.10
N PHE A 105 22.17 9.49 13.85
CA PHE A 105 23.26 8.93 14.67
C PHE A 105 23.81 9.89 15.73
N GLY A 106 23.19 11.08 15.91
CA GLY A 106 23.83 12.20 16.60
C GLY A 106 22.94 13.01 17.52
N LEU A 107 22.07 12.37 18.31
CA LEU A 107 21.68 12.94 19.59
C LEU A 107 22.16 11.95 20.64
N ALA A 108 23.15 12.36 21.43
CA ALA A 108 23.54 11.64 22.63
C ALA A 108 22.26 11.41 23.44
N GLY A 109 21.76 10.17 23.41
CA GLY A 109 20.63 9.78 24.23
C GLY A 109 20.96 10.10 25.68
N ASP A 110 19.96 10.47 26.46
CA ASP A 110 20.11 10.66 27.89
C ASP A 110 20.92 9.45 28.45
N PRO A 111 22.09 9.68 29.07
CA PRO A 111 22.96 8.61 29.52
C PRO A 111 22.25 7.66 30.50
N ALA A 112 21.20 8.12 31.19
CA ALA A 112 20.35 7.27 32.01
C ALA A 112 19.51 6.30 31.17
N VAL A 113 19.02 6.73 30.00
CA VAL A 113 18.26 5.88 29.06
C VAL A 113 19.16 4.84 28.41
N ALA A 114 20.39 5.22 28.06
CA ALA A 114 21.39 4.28 27.53
C ALA A 114 21.78 3.21 28.58
N ALA A 115 22.06 3.62 29.82
CA ALA A 115 22.38 2.70 30.90
C ALA A 115 21.21 1.76 31.27
N ALA A 116 19.97 2.26 31.24
CA ALA A 116 18.78 1.44 31.44
C ALA A 116 18.60 0.40 30.32
N ALA A 117 18.86 0.78 29.07
CA ALA A 117 18.81 -0.13 27.93
C ALA A 117 19.89 -1.23 28.01
N ASP A 118 21.11 -0.90 28.45
CA ASP A 118 22.18 -1.90 28.65
C ASP A 118 21.84 -2.89 29.76
N ALA A 119 21.24 -2.42 30.86
CA ALA A 119 20.77 -3.28 31.94
C ALA A 119 19.61 -4.20 31.50
N ASP A 120 18.65 -3.66 30.73
CA ASP A 120 17.58 -4.46 30.13
C ASP A 120 18.14 -5.47 29.12
N LEU A 121 19.17 -5.12 28.35
CA LEU A 121 19.81 -6.07 27.43
C LEU A 121 20.44 -7.24 28.18
N GLY A 122 21.14 -6.98 29.29
CA GLY A 122 21.69 -8.02 30.15
C GLY A 122 20.62 -8.98 30.69
N ARG A 123 19.50 -8.44 31.20
CA ARG A 123 18.36 -9.24 31.70
C ARG A 123 17.67 -10.03 30.59
N ALA A 124 17.43 -9.40 29.45
CA ALA A 124 16.78 -10.03 28.31
C ALA A 124 17.61 -11.21 27.77
N ARG A 125 18.95 -11.09 27.76
CA ARG A 125 19.85 -12.20 27.39
C ARG A 125 19.78 -13.40 28.34
N GLN A 126 19.32 -13.19 29.58
CA GLN A 126 19.12 -14.24 30.59
C GLN A 126 17.68 -14.79 30.58
N GLY A 127 16.83 -14.35 29.65
CA GLY A 127 15.46 -14.84 29.52
C GLY A 127 14.40 -14.02 30.27
N ASP A 128 14.66 -12.74 30.59
CA ASP A 128 13.63 -11.82 31.10
C ASP A 128 12.75 -11.27 29.96
N ASP A 129 11.52 -11.78 29.86
CA ASP A 129 10.51 -11.37 28.87
C ASP A 129 10.16 -9.87 28.97
N GLY A 130 10.09 -9.34 30.19
CA GLY A 130 9.73 -7.95 30.45
C GLY A 130 10.83 -7.01 29.99
N ALA A 131 12.09 -7.37 30.24
CA ALA A 131 13.25 -6.63 29.75
C ALA A 131 13.31 -6.63 28.22
N PHE A 132 13.10 -7.78 27.58
CA PHE A 132 13.04 -7.85 26.12
C PHE A 132 11.93 -6.98 25.54
N THR A 133 10.73 -7.05 26.13
CA THR A 133 9.58 -6.26 25.70
C THR A 133 9.89 -4.76 25.74
N ARG A 134 10.52 -4.27 26.82
CA ARG A 134 10.91 -2.85 26.94
C ARG A 134 11.94 -2.43 25.89
N LEU A 135 12.86 -3.32 25.51
CA LEU A 135 13.86 -3.04 24.47
C LEU A 135 13.26 -2.97 23.06
N VAL A 136 12.33 -3.86 22.73
CA VAL A 136 11.81 -3.98 21.36
C VAL A 136 10.59 -3.11 21.09
N GLN A 137 9.81 -2.75 22.12
CA GLN A 137 8.59 -1.95 21.94
C GLN A 137 8.87 -0.63 21.19
N PRO A 138 9.92 0.15 21.54
CA PRO A 138 10.18 1.42 20.84
C PRO A 138 10.53 1.22 19.37
N LEU A 139 11.13 0.08 19.04
CA LEU A 139 11.56 -0.26 17.68
C LEU A 139 10.46 -0.93 16.85
N ARG A 140 9.38 -1.41 17.48
CA ARG A 140 8.34 -2.21 16.82
C ARG A 140 7.72 -1.49 15.63
N ARG A 141 7.44 -0.19 15.77
CA ARG A 141 6.81 0.60 14.71
C ARG A 141 7.75 0.80 13.51
N GLU A 142 9.03 1.04 13.79
CA GLU A 142 10.02 1.24 12.75
C GLU A 142 10.38 -0.06 12.02
N LEU A 143 10.40 -1.19 12.75
CA LEU A 143 10.51 -2.53 12.18
C LEU A 143 9.30 -2.85 11.30
N HIS A 144 8.09 -2.51 11.75
CA HIS A 144 6.88 -2.69 10.95
C HIS A 144 6.90 -1.88 9.66
N ALA A 145 7.32 -0.61 9.71
CA ALA A 145 7.49 0.21 8.51
C ALA A 145 8.55 -0.38 7.55
N HIS A 146 9.65 -0.93 8.07
CA HIS A 146 10.65 -1.63 7.27
C HIS A 146 10.09 -2.89 6.61
N CYS A 147 9.38 -3.73 7.37
CA CYS A 147 8.71 -4.92 6.82
C CYS A 147 7.68 -4.53 5.75
N TYR A 148 6.91 -3.45 5.96
CA TYR A 148 5.99 -2.94 4.94
C TYR A 148 6.71 -2.50 3.67
N ARG A 149 7.80 -1.74 3.74
CA ARG A 149 8.59 -1.36 2.55
C ARG A 149 9.15 -2.58 1.82
N MET A 150 9.51 -3.61 2.57
CA MET A 150 9.96 -4.88 2.00
C MET A 150 8.83 -5.69 1.35
N LEU A 151 7.60 -5.65 1.87
CA LEU A 151 6.55 -6.63 1.54
C LEU A 151 5.32 -6.03 0.84
N GLY A 152 5.08 -4.73 0.97
CA GLY A 152 3.96 -4.01 0.37
C GLY A 152 2.58 -4.35 0.95
N SER A 153 2.51 -4.94 2.13
CA SER A 153 1.25 -5.33 2.80
C SER A 153 1.40 -5.12 4.30
N THR A 154 0.40 -4.49 4.92
CA THR A 154 0.36 -4.32 6.38
C THR A 154 0.19 -5.66 7.09
N HIS A 155 -0.63 -6.56 6.54
CA HIS A 155 -0.79 -7.91 7.09
C HIS A 155 0.52 -8.71 7.05
N ASP A 156 1.21 -8.72 5.91
CA ASP A 156 2.50 -9.43 5.79
C ASP A 156 3.56 -8.77 6.68
N ALA A 157 3.49 -7.45 6.86
CA ALA A 157 4.40 -6.72 7.75
C ALA A 157 4.15 -7.06 9.23
N ASP A 158 2.90 -7.19 9.66
CA ASP A 158 2.54 -7.64 11.00
C ASP A 158 3.09 -9.05 11.27
N ASP A 159 2.87 -9.99 10.35
CA ASP A 159 3.39 -11.36 10.45
C ASP A 159 4.93 -11.38 10.48
N ALA A 160 5.57 -10.62 9.61
CA ALA A 160 7.02 -10.54 9.55
C ALA A 160 7.63 -9.93 10.83
N VAL A 161 6.98 -8.92 11.43
CA VAL A 161 7.42 -8.37 12.73
C VAL A 161 7.26 -9.41 13.83
N GLN A 162 6.16 -10.16 13.86
CA GLN A 162 5.98 -11.22 14.85
C GLN A 162 7.07 -12.30 14.75
N ASP A 163 7.33 -12.81 13.55
CA ASP A 163 8.40 -13.80 13.32
C ASP A 163 9.78 -13.21 13.65
N THR A 164 10.02 -11.94 13.33
CA THR A 164 11.25 -11.23 13.71
C THR A 164 11.45 -11.22 15.22
N LEU A 165 10.42 -10.83 16.00
CA LEU A 165 10.51 -10.74 17.45
C LEU A 165 10.70 -12.13 18.09
N LEU A 166 10.04 -13.17 17.56
CA LEU A 166 10.23 -14.55 18.02
C LEU A 166 11.65 -15.06 17.75
N ARG A 167 12.20 -14.79 16.55
CA ARG A 167 13.59 -15.14 16.20
C ARG A 167 14.59 -14.35 17.03
N ALA A 168 14.32 -13.07 17.24
CA ALA A 168 15.16 -12.21 18.08
C ALA A 168 15.17 -12.73 19.52
N TRP A 169 14.03 -13.04 20.12
CA TRP A 169 13.96 -13.62 21.46
C TRP A 169 14.81 -14.89 21.60
N ARG A 170 14.67 -15.83 20.66
CA ARG A 170 15.44 -17.09 20.66
C ARG A 170 16.94 -16.88 20.42
N GLY A 171 17.31 -15.86 19.64
CA GLY A 171 18.70 -15.57 19.27
C GLY A 171 19.43 -14.62 20.23
N LEU A 172 18.72 -13.94 21.13
CA LEU A 172 19.27 -12.83 21.90
C LEU A 172 20.40 -13.25 22.85
N ALA A 173 20.31 -14.44 23.45
CA ALA A 173 21.35 -14.95 24.34
C ALA A 173 22.74 -15.00 23.65
N GLY A 174 22.74 -15.37 22.37
CA GLY A 174 23.93 -15.44 21.51
C GLY A 174 24.35 -14.11 20.87
N PHE A 175 23.65 -12.99 21.14
CA PHE A 175 24.03 -11.69 20.61
C PHE A 175 25.33 -11.19 21.28
N GLU A 176 26.42 -11.17 20.51
CA GLU A 176 27.75 -10.82 21.01
C GLU A 176 28.01 -9.31 21.14
N GLY A 177 27.03 -8.45 20.81
CA GLY A 177 27.20 -7.00 20.90
C GLY A 177 28.09 -6.38 19.82
N ARG A 178 28.34 -7.10 18.70
CA ARG A 178 29.09 -6.59 17.53
C ARG A 178 28.26 -5.59 16.70
N GLY A 179 27.65 -4.60 17.36
CA GLY A 179 26.73 -3.63 16.79
C GLY A 179 25.60 -3.27 17.77
N SER A 180 24.73 -2.34 17.38
CA SER A 180 23.56 -2.00 18.19
C SER A 180 22.49 -3.10 18.13
N LEU A 181 21.71 -3.28 19.20
CA LEU A 181 20.54 -4.17 19.21
C LEU A 181 19.57 -3.83 18.07
N ARG A 182 19.39 -2.52 17.82
CA ARG A 182 18.58 -1.99 16.73
C ARG A 182 19.06 -2.51 15.37
N SER A 183 20.35 -2.37 15.05
CA SER A 183 20.91 -2.83 13.78
C SER A 183 20.76 -4.34 13.60
N TRP A 184 20.91 -5.10 14.69
CA TRP A 184 20.70 -6.54 14.69
C TRP A 184 19.23 -6.92 14.43
N LEU A 185 18.27 -6.23 15.05
CA LEU A 185 16.84 -6.47 14.80
C LEU A 185 16.45 -6.20 13.34
N TYR A 186 16.97 -5.13 12.71
CA TYR A 186 16.75 -4.88 11.28
C TYR A 186 17.37 -5.95 10.40
N THR A 187 18.49 -6.53 10.80
CA THR A 187 19.10 -7.67 10.10
C THR A 187 18.18 -8.89 10.14
N VAL A 188 17.65 -9.23 11.31
CA VAL A 188 16.68 -10.33 11.46
C VAL A 188 15.43 -10.06 10.63
N ALA A 189 14.85 -8.86 10.73
CA ALA A 189 13.66 -8.46 9.99
C ALA A 189 13.84 -8.54 8.47
N THR A 190 14.98 -8.08 7.97
CA THR A 190 15.30 -8.13 6.55
C THR A 190 15.38 -9.57 6.04
N ARG A 191 16.01 -10.47 6.80
CA ARG A 191 16.09 -11.90 6.46
C ARG A 191 14.71 -12.56 6.45
N VAL A 192 13.86 -12.24 7.44
CA VAL A 192 12.47 -12.70 7.47
C VAL A 192 11.73 -12.24 6.21
N CYS A 193 11.83 -10.96 5.87
CA CYS A 193 11.15 -10.40 4.70
C CYS A 193 11.63 -10.99 3.39
N LEU A 194 12.94 -11.26 3.22
CA LEU A 194 13.48 -11.86 2.00
C LEU A 194 12.85 -13.24 1.73
N ASN A 195 12.68 -14.07 2.76
CA ASN A 195 11.99 -15.36 2.62
C ASN A 195 10.54 -15.20 2.16
N VAL A 196 9.84 -14.16 2.64
CA VAL A 196 8.46 -13.86 2.22
C VAL A 196 8.44 -13.36 0.77
N VAL A 197 9.35 -12.47 0.38
CA VAL A 197 9.46 -11.96 -1.01
C VAL A 197 9.70 -13.10 -2.00
N GLU A 198 10.56 -14.07 -1.65
CA GLU A 198 10.84 -15.23 -2.49
C GLU A 198 9.60 -16.11 -2.73
N SER A 199 8.69 -16.22 -1.75
CA SER A 199 7.49 -17.05 -1.85
C SER A 199 6.27 -16.35 -2.45
N ARG A 200 6.12 -15.03 -2.23
CA ARG A 200 4.92 -14.26 -2.63
C ARG A 200 5.05 -13.53 -3.96
N GLY A 201 6.27 -13.33 -4.47
CA GLY A 201 6.51 -12.59 -5.71
C GLY A 201 6.27 -11.08 -5.58
N ARG A 202 6.14 -10.40 -6.74
CA ARG A 202 5.94 -8.95 -6.81
C ARG A 202 4.49 -8.59 -6.49
N ARG A 203 4.28 -7.55 -5.67
CA ARG A 203 2.98 -6.89 -5.55
C ARG A 203 2.74 -5.89 -6.68
N ALA A 204 1.55 -5.94 -7.26
CA ALA A 204 1.17 -5.10 -8.39
C ALA A 204 0.36 -3.87 -7.93
N MET A 205 0.46 -2.80 -8.71
CA MET A 205 -0.56 -1.77 -8.81
C MET A 205 -1.31 -1.90 -10.14
N PRO A 206 -2.58 -1.44 -10.25
CA PRO A 206 -3.35 -1.58 -11.49
C PRO A 206 -2.64 -0.96 -12.71
N VAL A 207 -1.98 0.18 -12.50
CA VAL A 207 -1.15 0.87 -13.51
C VAL A 207 0.01 0.03 -14.05
N ASP A 208 0.42 -1.04 -13.37
CA ASP A 208 1.48 -1.94 -13.81
C ASP A 208 0.98 -3.08 -14.72
N LEU A 209 -0.33 -3.31 -14.78
CA LEU A 209 -0.91 -4.47 -15.45
C LEU A 209 -1.32 -4.19 -16.90
N GLY A 210 -1.51 -2.92 -17.27
CA GLY A 210 -1.93 -2.56 -18.62
C GLY A 210 -2.23 -1.07 -18.81
N PRO A 211 -2.64 -0.68 -20.03
CA PRO A 211 -3.05 0.69 -20.31
C PRO A 211 -4.28 1.08 -19.50
N SER A 212 -4.50 2.40 -19.35
CA SER A 212 -5.71 2.92 -18.73
C SER A 212 -6.94 2.59 -19.58
N SER A 213 -8.08 2.46 -18.91
CA SER A 213 -9.39 2.36 -19.54
C SER A 213 -9.90 3.76 -19.90
N ASP A 214 -10.43 3.91 -21.12
CA ASP A 214 -10.98 5.19 -21.58
C ASP A 214 -12.40 5.44 -21.06
N ARG A 215 -13.11 4.37 -20.67
CA ARG A 215 -14.51 4.39 -20.19
C ARG A 215 -14.69 3.47 -19.00
N ALA A 216 -15.71 3.76 -18.18
CA ALA A 216 -16.08 2.97 -17.02
C ALA A 216 -16.29 1.48 -17.40
N VAL A 217 -15.51 0.60 -16.81
CA VAL A 217 -15.71 -0.84 -16.97
C VAL A 217 -16.61 -1.34 -15.85
N LEU A 218 -17.80 -1.81 -16.22
CA LEU A 218 -18.78 -2.29 -15.26
C LEU A 218 -18.53 -3.77 -14.91
N GLU A 219 -18.13 -4.62 -15.84
CA GLU A 219 -17.91 -6.04 -15.50
C GLU A 219 -16.47 -6.34 -15.05
N ASP A 220 -16.00 -5.71 -13.97
CA ASP A 220 -14.66 -6.03 -13.42
C ASP A 220 -14.74 -6.93 -12.19
N ARG A 221 -13.85 -7.93 -12.15
CA ARG A 221 -13.72 -8.86 -11.03
C ARG A 221 -12.38 -8.61 -10.35
N PRO A 222 -12.34 -8.59 -9.00
CA PRO A 222 -11.08 -8.59 -8.27
C PRO A 222 -10.13 -9.66 -8.81
N LEU A 223 -8.92 -9.27 -9.24
CA LEU A 223 -7.93 -10.25 -9.66
C LEU A 223 -7.25 -10.81 -8.40
N THR A 224 -7.69 -11.99 -7.98
CA THR A 224 -7.14 -12.68 -6.80
C THR A 224 -5.82 -13.38 -7.08
N GLU A 225 -5.41 -13.47 -8.34
CA GLU A 225 -4.13 -14.05 -8.77
C GLU A 225 -2.93 -13.12 -8.52
N PHE A 226 -3.19 -11.83 -8.29
CA PHE A 226 -2.16 -10.84 -7.96
C PHE A 226 -2.18 -10.51 -6.46
N ALA A 227 -0.99 -10.43 -5.88
CA ALA A 227 -0.81 -9.78 -4.59
C ALA A 227 -0.81 -8.25 -4.83
N TRP A 228 -1.74 -7.54 -4.20
CA TRP A 228 -1.87 -6.09 -4.35
C TRP A 228 -1.06 -5.34 -3.30
N LEU A 229 -0.46 -4.20 -3.67
CA LEU A 229 0.08 -3.27 -2.67
C LEU A 229 -1.07 -2.79 -1.78
N GLY A 230 -0.87 -2.77 -0.47
CA GLY A 230 -1.85 -2.28 0.50
C GLY A 230 -1.51 -0.88 1.04
N PRO A 231 -2.50 -0.14 1.56
CA PRO A 231 -2.27 1.15 2.19
C PRO A 231 -1.58 0.96 3.54
N TYR A 232 -0.75 1.93 3.94
CA TYR A 232 -0.08 1.92 5.23
C TYR A 232 -0.58 3.07 6.13
N PRO A 233 -1.01 2.80 7.37
CA PRO A 233 -1.49 3.85 8.27
C PRO A 233 -0.32 4.72 8.76
N ASP A 234 -0.52 6.04 8.82
CA ASP A 234 0.56 6.95 9.26
C ASP A 234 0.61 7.17 10.77
N ALA A 235 -0.41 6.73 11.52
CA ALA A 235 -0.44 6.86 12.99
C ALA A 235 0.84 6.26 13.60
N GLY A 236 1.52 6.99 14.50
CA GLY A 236 2.78 6.49 15.08
C GLY A 236 4.03 6.68 14.22
N LEU A 237 3.93 7.15 12.96
CA LEU A 237 5.11 7.48 12.15
C LEU A 237 5.66 8.85 12.55
N GLY A 238 6.94 8.91 12.92
CA GLY A 238 7.59 10.15 13.35
C GLY A 238 7.32 10.53 14.82
N ASP A 239 6.62 9.71 15.59
CA ASP A 239 6.34 9.97 17.02
C ASP A 239 7.56 9.66 17.93
N GLY A 240 8.72 9.34 17.34
CA GLY A 240 9.99 9.27 18.04
C GLY A 240 10.50 10.64 18.52
N PRO A 241 11.57 10.68 19.33
CA PRO A 241 12.13 11.92 19.89
C PRO A 241 12.76 12.85 18.84
N ALA A 242 12.70 12.48 17.56
CA ALA A 242 13.29 13.22 16.47
C ALA A 242 12.41 14.41 16.07
N GLY A 243 13.06 15.55 15.77
CA GLY A 243 12.38 16.80 15.44
C GLY A 243 11.53 16.74 14.16
N PRO A 244 10.83 17.85 13.82
CA PRO A 244 9.87 17.89 12.71
C PRO A 244 10.40 17.34 11.37
N SER A 245 11.67 17.60 11.02
CA SER A 245 12.30 17.12 9.77
C SER A 245 12.30 15.59 9.64
N SER A 246 12.63 14.88 10.72
CA SER A 246 12.68 13.42 10.76
C SER A 246 11.30 12.78 10.53
N ARG A 247 10.22 13.44 10.95
CA ARG A 247 8.85 12.96 10.70
C ARG A 247 8.53 12.92 9.21
N TYR A 248 8.90 13.98 8.49
CA TYR A 248 8.70 14.03 7.05
C TYR A 248 9.56 12.99 6.32
N GLU A 249 10.82 12.81 6.71
CA GLU A 249 11.68 11.79 6.10
C GLU A 249 11.12 10.37 6.32
N GLN A 250 10.59 10.08 7.52
CA GLN A 250 9.95 8.78 7.80
C GLN A 250 8.68 8.56 6.96
N ARG A 251 7.89 9.62 6.75
CA ARG A 251 6.68 9.58 5.89
C ARG A 251 7.05 9.43 4.42
N GLU A 252 8.04 10.18 3.95
CA GLU A 252 8.58 10.06 2.59
C GLU A 252 9.05 8.63 2.31
N ALA A 253 9.69 7.99 3.29
CA ALA A 253 10.13 6.60 3.17
C ALA A 253 8.99 5.57 3.13
N VAL A 254 7.74 5.94 3.42
CA VAL A 254 6.56 5.06 3.23
C VAL A 254 5.59 5.59 2.18
N GLU A 255 5.96 6.64 1.44
CA GLU A 255 5.11 7.21 0.40
C GLU A 255 4.69 6.15 -0.61
N LEU A 256 3.45 6.27 -1.10
CA LEU A 256 2.83 5.22 -1.89
C LEU A 256 3.62 4.98 -3.19
N ALA A 257 4.05 6.05 -3.85
CA ALA A 257 4.88 5.97 -5.06
C ALA A 257 6.24 5.28 -4.78
N PHE A 258 6.86 5.55 -3.63
CA PHE A 258 8.09 4.87 -3.22
C PHE A 258 7.84 3.39 -2.92
N ALA A 259 6.81 3.07 -2.14
CA ALA A 259 6.41 1.71 -1.82
C ALA A 259 6.09 0.89 -3.08
N ALA A 260 5.39 1.47 -4.05
CA ALA A 260 5.14 0.87 -5.36
C ALA A 260 6.42 0.68 -6.17
N ALA A 261 7.30 1.68 -6.22
CA ALA A 261 8.59 1.58 -6.93
C ALA A 261 9.47 0.46 -6.37
N LEU A 262 9.50 0.27 -5.05
CA LEU A 262 10.21 -0.82 -4.38
C LEU A 262 9.74 -2.20 -4.87
N GLN A 263 8.45 -2.35 -5.23
CA GLN A 263 7.91 -3.63 -5.70
C GLN A 263 8.51 -4.08 -7.04
N HIS A 264 9.12 -3.18 -7.81
CA HIS A 264 9.83 -3.53 -9.04
C HIS A 264 11.27 -3.99 -8.83
N LEU A 265 11.79 -3.86 -7.60
CA LEU A 265 13.12 -4.35 -7.26
C LEU A 265 13.07 -5.84 -6.89
N PRO A 266 14.05 -6.64 -7.34
CA PRO A 266 14.33 -7.94 -6.73
C PRO A 266 14.58 -7.79 -5.23
N GLY A 267 14.19 -8.78 -4.43
CA GLY A 267 14.25 -8.72 -2.96
C GLY A 267 15.60 -8.25 -2.40
N ASN A 268 16.72 -8.77 -2.92
CA ASN A 268 18.05 -8.35 -2.49
C ASN A 268 18.38 -6.90 -2.83
N GLN A 269 17.96 -6.40 -4.00
CA GLN A 269 18.17 -4.99 -4.37
C GLN A 269 17.32 -4.06 -3.50
N ARG A 270 16.08 -4.48 -3.18
CA ARG A 270 15.18 -3.79 -2.25
C ARG A 270 15.78 -3.70 -0.85
N ALA A 271 16.26 -4.82 -0.32
CA ALA A 271 16.90 -4.89 0.99
C ALA A 271 18.14 -3.99 1.07
N VAL A 272 19.04 -4.07 0.09
CA VAL A 272 20.24 -3.21 0.04
C VAL A 272 19.88 -1.73 0.02
N LEU A 273 18.92 -1.34 -0.81
CA LEU A 273 18.48 0.05 -0.90
C LEU A 273 17.92 0.55 0.43
N LEU A 274 17.03 -0.21 1.08
CA LEU A 274 16.41 0.19 2.34
C LEU A 274 17.43 0.25 3.49
N LEU A 275 18.30 -0.75 3.61
CA LEU A 275 19.34 -0.74 4.63
C LEU A 275 20.29 0.45 4.45
N PHE A 276 20.67 0.78 3.21
CA PHE A 276 21.61 1.87 2.94
C PHE A 276 20.96 3.26 3.02
N GLU A 277 19.88 3.50 2.26
CA GLU A 277 19.31 4.84 2.09
C GLU A 277 18.32 5.22 3.18
N VAL A 278 17.57 4.26 3.74
CA VAL A 278 16.55 4.55 4.76
C VAL A 278 17.10 4.34 6.16
N LEU A 279 17.92 3.31 6.37
CA LEU A 279 18.42 2.94 7.69
C LEU A 279 19.86 3.39 7.95
N GLY A 280 20.57 3.89 6.93
CA GLY A 280 21.91 4.47 7.08
C GLY A 280 23.03 3.45 7.30
N PHE A 281 22.82 2.16 7.02
CA PHE A 281 23.86 1.14 7.16
C PHE A 281 24.98 1.37 6.14
N SER A 282 26.22 1.12 6.56
CA SER A 282 27.35 1.10 5.64
C SER A 282 27.30 -0.10 4.70
N ALA A 283 27.95 0.01 3.54
CA ALA A 283 28.04 -1.12 2.60
C ALA A 283 28.71 -2.36 3.21
N ALA A 284 29.61 -2.18 4.19
CA ALA A 284 30.26 -3.27 4.91
C ALA A 284 29.28 -3.99 5.85
N GLU A 285 28.50 -3.24 6.64
CA GLU A 285 27.47 -3.82 7.52
C GLU A 285 26.39 -4.56 6.71
N ILE A 286 26.00 -4.02 5.55
CA ILE A 286 25.04 -4.68 4.65
C ILE A 286 25.62 -5.97 4.08
N ALA A 287 26.90 -5.94 3.67
CA ALA A 287 27.59 -7.11 3.13
C ALA A 287 27.63 -8.26 4.16
N ASP A 288 27.96 -7.95 5.41
CA ASP A 288 27.93 -8.91 6.52
C ASP A 288 26.50 -9.42 6.80
N THR A 289 25.54 -8.50 6.92
CA THR A 289 24.11 -8.78 7.14
C THR A 289 23.56 -9.74 6.09
N MET A 290 23.87 -9.50 4.81
CA MET A 290 23.37 -10.26 3.67
C MET A 290 24.28 -11.41 3.23
N ASN A 291 25.36 -11.69 3.98
CA ASN A 291 26.36 -12.71 3.66
C ASN A 291 26.85 -12.62 2.20
N THR A 292 27.30 -11.43 1.80
CA THR A 292 27.78 -11.12 0.45
C THR A 292 29.00 -10.20 0.49
N SER A 293 29.45 -9.72 -0.67
CA SER A 293 30.59 -8.78 -0.75
C SER A 293 30.11 -7.32 -0.81
N THR A 294 30.94 -6.39 -0.33
CA THR A 294 30.72 -4.94 -0.48
C THR A 294 30.57 -4.52 -1.95
N THR A 295 31.30 -5.17 -2.85
CA THR A 295 31.18 -4.99 -4.31
C THR A 295 29.79 -5.39 -4.82
N SER A 296 29.24 -6.50 -4.33
CA SER A 296 27.87 -6.94 -4.65
C SER A 296 26.83 -5.95 -4.13
N VAL A 297 27.01 -5.44 -2.90
CA VAL A 297 26.14 -4.41 -2.31
C VAL A 297 26.15 -3.14 -3.16
N ASN A 298 27.33 -2.60 -3.49
CA ASN A 298 27.44 -1.40 -4.32
C ASN A 298 26.80 -1.56 -5.70
N SER A 299 26.97 -2.74 -6.31
CA SER A 299 26.37 -3.07 -7.59
C SER A 299 24.84 -3.17 -7.51
N ALA A 300 24.30 -3.78 -6.44
CA ALA A 300 22.87 -3.86 -6.19
C ALA A 300 22.25 -2.47 -5.95
N LEU A 301 22.92 -1.64 -5.14
CA LEU A 301 22.48 -0.28 -4.86
C LEU A 301 22.43 0.58 -6.13
N ALA A 302 23.45 0.50 -7.00
CA ALA A 302 23.46 1.23 -8.27
C ALA A 302 22.32 0.81 -9.21
N ARG A 303 21.92 -0.47 -9.21
CA ARG A 303 20.75 -0.94 -9.97
C ARG A 303 19.45 -0.47 -9.34
N ALA A 304 19.33 -0.58 -8.02
CA ALA A 304 18.15 -0.16 -7.28
C ALA A 304 17.84 1.32 -7.52
N ARG A 305 18.85 2.19 -7.39
CA ARG A 305 18.74 3.63 -7.66
C ARG A 305 18.21 3.95 -9.05
N ARG A 306 18.65 3.22 -10.08
CA ARG A 306 18.16 3.43 -11.45
C ARG A 306 16.68 3.11 -11.59
N VAL A 307 16.20 2.06 -10.94
CA VAL A 307 14.78 1.70 -10.96
C VAL A 307 13.94 2.72 -10.20
N ILE A 308 14.40 3.13 -9.01
CA ILE A 308 13.71 4.15 -8.20
C ILE A 308 13.64 5.48 -8.94
N ALA A 309 14.75 5.96 -9.49
CA ALA A 309 14.80 7.22 -10.24
C ALA A 309 13.91 7.23 -11.50
N ALA A 310 13.61 6.06 -12.07
CA ALA A 310 12.71 5.94 -13.21
C ALA A 310 11.22 5.89 -12.83
N LYS A 311 10.89 5.58 -11.57
CA LYS A 311 9.53 5.28 -11.12
C LYS A 311 8.97 6.23 -10.08
N VAL A 312 9.82 6.79 -9.23
CA VAL A 312 9.39 7.74 -8.20
C VAL A 312 9.36 9.15 -8.80
N PRO A 313 8.29 9.93 -8.57
CA PRO A 313 8.22 11.32 -8.99
C PRO A 313 9.39 12.15 -8.46
N SER A 314 9.84 13.14 -9.23
CA SER A 314 10.95 14.02 -8.84
C SER A 314 10.70 14.84 -7.57
N ARG A 315 9.42 15.10 -7.27
CA ARG A 315 8.95 15.79 -6.07
C ARG A 315 8.13 14.83 -5.23
N SER A 316 8.53 14.62 -3.99
CA SER A 316 7.78 13.78 -3.05
C SER A 316 6.51 14.45 -2.57
N GLN A 317 5.59 13.67 -2.04
CA GLN A 317 4.35 14.21 -1.51
C GLN A 317 4.59 15.04 -0.26
N GLN A 318 5.56 14.69 0.60
CA GLN A 318 5.93 15.54 1.72
C GLN A 318 6.41 16.92 1.26
N GLN A 319 7.19 17.01 0.17
CA GLN A 319 7.62 18.29 -0.40
C GLN A 319 6.46 19.09 -1.04
N THR A 320 5.42 18.41 -1.52
CA THR A 320 4.20 19.06 -1.99
C THR A 320 3.41 19.60 -0.81
N LEU A 321 3.09 18.75 0.16
CA LEU A 321 2.29 19.08 1.33
C LEU A 321 2.92 20.20 2.18
N ARG A 322 4.25 20.26 2.30
CA ARG A 322 4.93 21.38 2.99
C ARG A 322 4.68 22.76 2.40
N LYS A 323 4.31 22.84 1.11
CA LYS A 323 4.00 24.13 0.45
C LYS A 323 2.52 24.49 0.53
N ILE A 324 1.68 23.55 0.94
CA ILE A 324 0.23 23.73 1.07
C ILE A 324 -0.05 23.91 2.56
N ASP A 325 -0.91 24.86 2.91
CA ASP A 325 -1.33 25.00 4.29
C ASP A 325 -2.14 23.77 4.75
N ASP A 326 -1.91 23.29 5.98
CA ASP A 326 -2.62 22.13 6.54
C ASP A 326 -4.15 22.32 6.53
N THR A 327 -4.64 23.56 6.68
CA THR A 327 -6.06 23.88 6.59
C THR A 327 -6.58 23.68 5.18
N ARG A 328 -5.78 24.07 4.17
CA ARG A 328 -6.14 23.87 2.77
C ARG A 328 -6.16 22.38 2.42
N VAL A 329 -5.20 21.60 2.91
CA VAL A 329 -5.22 20.13 2.74
C VAL A 329 -6.49 19.53 3.35
N ARG A 330 -6.87 19.94 4.57
CA ARG A 330 -8.14 19.48 5.20
C ARG A 330 -9.38 19.89 4.40
N GLN A 331 -9.38 21.08 3.81
CA GLN A 331 -10.47 21.55 2.95
C GLN A 331 -10.59 20.70 1.69
N ILE A 332 -9.49 20.44 0.97
CA ILE A 332 -9.48 19.58 -0.22
C ILE A 332 -10.03 18.19 0.12
N VAL A 333 -9.61 17.59 1.24
CA VAL A 333 -10.11 16.29 1.70
C VAL A 333 -11.61 16.33 1.99
N ALA A 334 -12.09 17.37 2.66
CA ALA A 334 -13.52 17.54 2.97
C ALA A 334 -14.36 17.79 1.71
N GLU A 335 -13.88 18.64 0.79
CA GLU A 335 -14.52 18.93 -0.50
C GLU A 335 -14.62 17.65 -1.33
N PHE A 336 -13.52 16.89 -1.43
CA PHE A 336 -13.49 15.60 -2.11
C PHE A 336 -14.51 14.63 -1.52
N ALA A 337 -14.50 14.43 -0.19
CA ALA A 337 -15.42 13.48 0.43
C ALA A 337 -16.89 13.91 0.31
N THR A 338 -17.17 15.21 0.43
CA THR A 338 -18.52 15.79 0.30
C THR A 338 -19.07 15.61 -1.12
N ALA A 339 -18.21 15.64 -2.16
CA ALA A 339 -18.63 15.39 -3.54
C ALA A 339 -19.26 13.99 -3.69
N PHE A 340 -18.72 12.97 -3.01
CA PHE A 340 -19.30 11.61 -3.02
C PHE A 340 -20.61 11.56 -2.23
N GLU A 341 -20.67 12.19 -1.05
CA GLU A 341 -21.90 12.21 -0.24
C GLU A 341 -23.07 12.89 -0.97
N ARG A 342 -22.78 13.85 -1.84
CA ARG A 342 -23.78 14.59 -2.63
C ARG A 342 -24.02 14.03 -4.04
N GLY A 343 -23.20 13.09 -4.51
CA GLY A 343 -23.24 12.65 -5.91
C GLY A 343 -22.83 13.75 -6.90
N ASP A 344 -21.99 14.70 -6.49
CA ASP A 344 -21.65 15.91 -7.25
C ASP A 344 -20.38 15.71 -8.09
N ALA A 345 -20.58 15.37 -9.37
CA ALA A 345 -19.49 15.12 -10.31
C ALA A 345 -18.71 16.40 -10.66
N ASP A 346 -19.38 17.55 -10.74
CA ASP A 346 -18.73 18.81 -11.10
C ASP A 346 -17.82 19.28 -9.96
N ALA A 347 -18.28 19.16 -8.71
CA ALA A 347 -17.46 19.43 -7.53
C ALA A 347 -16.25 18.50 -7.45
N LEU A 348 -16.42 17.21 -7.78
CA LEU A 348 -15.30 16.27 -7.85
C LEU A 348 -14.28 16.72 -8.91
N VAL A 349 -14.72 16.94 -10.15
CA VAL A 349 -13.85 17.32 -11.29
C VAL A 349 -13.10 18.62 -11.02
N ALA A 350 -13.72 19.59 -10.35
CA ALA A 350 -13.07 20.86 -10.01
C ALA A 350 -11.82 20.70 -9.10
N LEU A 351 -11.73 19.60 -8.35
CA LEU A 351 -10.58 19.30 -7.49
C LEU A 351 -9.45 18.59 -8.24
N LEU A 352 -9.70 18.10 -9.45
CA LEU A 352 -8.77 17.22 -10.16
C LEU A 352 -7.85 18.01 -11.08
N THR A 353 -6.65 17.47 -11.28
CA THR A 353 -5.79 17.88 -12.39
C THR A 353 -6.26 17.29 -13.72
N GLU A 354 -5.84 17.90 -14.84
CA GLU A 354 -6.22 17.46 -16.18
C GLU A 354 -5.82 16.00 -16.49
N ASP A 355 -4.64 15.58 -16.01
CA ASP A 355 -4.03 14.26 -16.20
C ASP A 355 -4.27 13.31 -15.02
N VAL A 356 -5.27 13.59 -14.18
CA VAL A 356 -5.60 12.81 -12.99
C VAL A 356 -5.69 11.31 -13.27
N THR A 357 -5.19 10.49 -12.36
CA THR A 357 -5.37 9.03 -12.43
C THR A 357 -6.25 8.52 -11.29
N TRP A 358 -7.02 7.46 -11.55
CA TRP A 358 -7.75 6.75 -10.52
C TRP A 358 -7.58 5.24 -10.66
N SER A 359 -7.06 4.60 -9.62
CA SER A 359 -6.93 3.14 -9.52
C SER A 359 -7.61 2.60 -8.26
N MET A 360 -8.07 1.35 -8.31
CA MET A 360 -8.83 0.77 -7.19
C MET A 360 -8.43 -0.68 -6.88
N PRO A 361 -7.19 -0.96 -6.42
CA PRO A 361 -6.80 -2.32 -6.06
C PRO A 361 -7.86 -2.97 -5.14
N PRO A 362 -8.31 -4.22 -5.39
CA PRO A 362 -7.77 -5.24 -6.30
C PRO A 362 -8.38 -5.26 -7.73
N ILE A 363 -9.04 -4.19 -8.17
CA ILE A 363 -9.58 -4.02 -9.52
C ILE A 363 -8.43 -3.68 -10.47
N SER A 364 -8.40 -4.32 -11.65
CA SER A 364 -7.29 -4.18 -12.60
C SER A 364 -7.42 -2.95 -13.49
N HIS A 365 -8.65 -2.52 -13.74
CA HIS A 365 -8.91 -1.28 -14.47
C HIS A 365 -8.52 -0.04 -13.67
N TRP A 366 -7.97 0.92 -14.39
CA TRP A 366 -7.62 2.24 -13.88
C TRP A 366 -7.86 3.28 -14.97
N TYR A 367 -8.09 4.51 -14.57
CA TYR A 367 -8.51 5.59 -15.45
C TYR A 367 -7.45 6.70 -15.45
N ARG A 368 -7.33 7.39 -16.58
CA ARG A 368 -6.43 8.54 -16.75
C ARG A 368 -7.15 9.67 -17.48
N GLY A 369 -6.96 10.88 -16.98
CA GLY A 369 -7.55 12.10 -17.50
C GLY A 369 -8.95 12.36 -16.94
N ILE A 370 -9.34 13.64 -16.93
CA ILE A 370 -10.63 14.08 -16.39
C ILE A 370 -11.81 13.35 -17.06
N GLU A 371 -11.79 13.15 -18.37
CA GLU A 371 -12.91 12.52 -19.10
C GLU A 371 -13.18 11.09 -18.60
N ALA A 372 -12.16 10.23 -18.59
CA ALA A 372 -12.30 8.84 -18.16
C ALA A 372 -12.62 8.73 -16.66
N VAL A 373 -12.01 9.58 -15.84
CA VAL A 373 -12.28 9.63 -14.39
C VAL A 373 -13.70 10.12 -14.10
N ALA A 374 -14.18 11.14 -14.78
CA ALA A 374 -15.55 11.63 -14.62
C ALA A 374 -16.58 10.61 -15.10
N ASP A 375 -16.36 9.96 -16.26
CA ASP A 375 -17.22 8.88 -16.75
C ASP A 375 -17.29 7.75 -15.72
N PHE A 376 -16.16 7.31 -15.19
CA PHE A 376 -16.13 6.31 -14.11
C PHE A 376 -16.89 6.77 -12.86
N ALA A 377 -16.60 7.98 -12.37
CA ALA A 377 -17.20 8.53 -11.16
C ALA A 377 -18.73 8.59 -11.25
N VAL A 378 -19.24 9.13 -12.37
CA VAL A 378 -20.69 9.22 -12.63
C VAL A 378 -21.30 7.83 -12.74
N GLN A 379 -20.70 6.93 -13.52
CA GLN A 379 -21.30 5.62 -13.81
C GLN A 379 -21.34 4.69 -12.59
N VAL A 380 -20.42 4.85 -11.63
CA VAL A 380 -20.25 3.93 -10.51
C VAL A 380 -20.47 4.64 -9.16
N PRO A 381 -19.47 5.31 -8.55
CA PRO A 381 -19.62 5.77 -7.17
C PRO A 381 -20.64 6.89 -6.97
N LEU A 382 -20.94 7.73 -7.96
CA LEU A 382 -21.88 8.84 -7.78
C LEU A 382 -23.34 8.50 -8.11
N THR A 383 -23.59 7.50 -8.97
CA THR A 383 -24.96 7.12 -9.37
C THR A 383 -25.41 5.77 -8.82
N ARG A 384 -24.53 4.75 -8.78
CA ARG A 384 -24.92 3.40 -8.38
C ARG A 384 -24.79 3.17 -6.89
N CYS A 385 -23.80 3.79 -6.25
CA CYS A 385 -23.60 3.66 -4.81
C CYS A 385 -24.66 4.50 -4.06
N PRO A 386 -25.54 3.89 -3.24
CA PRO A 386 -26.73 4.57 -2.76
C PRO A 386 -26.46 5.70 -1.77
N SER A 387 -25.49 5.51 -0.88
CA SER A 387 -25.29 6.41 0.26
C SER A 387 -23.86 6.29 0.78
N TRP A 388 -23.11 7.38 0.72
CA TRP A 388 -21.74 7.45 1.24
C TRP A 388 -21.69 8.11 2.60
N ARG A 389 -20.78 7.62 3.44
CA ARG A 389 -20.25 8.34 4.60
C ARG A 389 -18.74 8.23 4.62
N HIS A 390 -18.08 9.17 5.28
CA HIS A 390 -16.62 9.18 5.30
C HIS A 390 -16.02 9.49 6.67
N ARG A 391 -14.74 9.14 6.81
CA ARG A 391 -13.84 9.62 7.87
C ARG A 391 -12.52 10.05 7.26
N PRO A 392 -12.08 11.31 7.44
CA PRO A 392 -10.73 11.72 7.07
C PRO A 392 -9.68 10.91 7.82
N THR A 393 -8.59 10.56 7.14
CA THR A 393 -7.45 9.83 7.70
C THR A 393 -6.18 10.18 6.91
N THR A 394 -5.08 9.46 7.15
CA THR A 394 -3.82 9.61 6.42
C THR A 394 -3.21 8.24 6.16
N ALA A 395 -2.69 8.03 4.96
CA ALA A 395 -2.06 6.79 4.56
C ALA A 395 -0.82 7.06 3.70
N ASN A 396 0.25 6.28 3.91
CA ASN A 396 1.48 6.39 3.15
C ASN A 396 2.02 7.83 3.07
N GLY A 397 1.99 8.54 4.20
CA GLY A 397 2.39 9.95 4.33
C GLY A 397 1.45 10.96 3.69
N GLN A 398 0.29 10.57 3.19
CA GLN A 398 -0.58 11.38 2.34
C GLN A 398 -1.98 11.55 2.93
N PRO A 399 -2.73 12.60 2.56
CA PRO A 399 -4.13 12.72 2.90
C PRO A 399 -4.93 11.55 2.34
N ALA A 400 -5.85 11.02 3.15
CA ALA A 400 -6.69 9.90 2.77
C ALA A 400 -8.11 10.03 3.33
N VAL A 401 -9.04 9.29 2.74
CA VAL A 401 -10.43 9.22 3.14
C VAL A 401 -10.84 7.76 3.27
N ALA A 402 -11.35 7.39 4.45
CA ALA A 402 -12.02 6.11 4.63
C ALA A 402 -13.49 6.26 4.27
N PHE A 403 -13.92 5.53 3.23
CA PHE A 403 -15.30 5.54 2.76
C PHE A 403 -16.09 4.36 3.30
N TYR A 404 -17.34 4.64 3.63
CA TYR A 404 -18.33 3.70 4.10
C TYR A 404 -19.54 3.76 3.18
N LEU A 405 -20.07 2.60 2.80
CA LEU A 405 -21.18 2.47 1.85
C LEU A 405 -22.40 1.88 2.56
N GLY A 406 -23.53 2.58 2.47
CA GLY A 406 -24.83 2.14 2.98
C GLY A 406 -25.83 1.90 1.87
N ASP A 407 -26.85 1.09 2.16
CA ASP A 407 -27.98 0.86 1.23
C ASP A 407 -28.93 2.07 1.17
N ASP A 408 -29.00 2.86 2.23
CA ASP A 408 -29.74 4.13 2.33
C ASP A 408 -29.09 5.10 3.35
N GLN A 409 -29.68 6.27 3.61
CA GLN A 409 -29.14 7.25 4.55
C GLN A 409 -29.34 6.89 6.04
N SER A 410 -30.35 6.07 6.34
CA SER A 410 -30.81 5.72 7.69
C SER A 410 -30.23 4.42 8.24
N GLY A 411 -29.69 3.57 7.37
CA GLY A 411 -29.06 2.29 7.69
C GLY A 411 -27.56 2.42 7.95
N PRO A 412 -26.92 1.32 8.40
CA PRO A 412 -25.49 1.32 8.68
C PRO A 412 -24.67 1.42 7.39
N HIS A 413 -23.62 2.24 7.42
CA HIS A 413 -22.64 2.34 6.34
C HIS A 413 -21.45 1.44 6.66
N LEU A 414 -21.20 0.44 5.82
CA LEU A 414 -20.13 -0.53 6.04
C LEU A 414 -18.82 -0.06 5.42
N ALA A 415 -17.70 -0.38 6.07
CA ALA A 415 -16.36 -0.11 5.59
C ALA A 415 -16.19 -0.59 4.14
N TRP A 416 -15.77 0.31 3.25
CA TRP A 416 -15.68 0.05 1.82
C TRP A 416 -14.27 0.23 1.26
N SER A 417 -13.64 1.38 1.47
CA SER A 417 -12.27 1.62 1.00
C SER A 417 -11.48 2.61 1.85
N ILE A 418 -10.15 2.50 1.74
CA ILE A 418 -9.22 3.56 2.13
C ILE A 418 -8.72 4.21 0.83
N THR A 419 -9.10 5.47 0.60
CA THR A 419 -8.74 6.22 -0.61
C THR A 419 -7.63 7.22 -0.31
N VAL A 420 -6.48 7.04 -0.95
CA VAL A 420 -5.29 7.89 -0.81
C VAL A 420 -5.26 8.93 -1.93
N LEU A 421 -4.98 10.18 -1.56
CA LEU A 421 -4.96 11.32 -2.48
C LEU A 421 -3.52 11.83 -2.66
N THR A 422 -3.01 11.73 -3.88
CA THR A 422 -1.74 12.34 -4.29
C THR A 422 -2.02 13.74 -4.82
N LEU A 423 -1.44 14.78 -4.21
CA LEU A 423 -1.65 16.16 -4.62
C LEU A 423 -0.55 16.65 -5.57
N ARG A 424 -0.93 17.53 -6.49
CA ARG A 424 -0.01 18.38 -7.24
C ARG A 424 -0.47 19.82 -7.08
N ASP A 425 0.32 20.57 -6.32
CA ASP A 425 -0.09 21.86 -5.79
C ASP A 425 -1.44 21.71 -5.06
N GLU A 426 -2.45 22.53 -5.31
CA GLU A 426 -3.75 22.43 -4.60
C GLU A 426 -4.80 21.53 -5.28
N GLN A 427 -4.38 20.68 -6.22
CA GLN A 427 -5.28 19.78 -6.95
C GLN A 427 -4.89 18.31 -6.78
N ILE A 428 -5.86 17.42 -6.96
CA ILE A 428 -5.70 15.98 -6.87
C ILE A 428 -5.17 15.44 -8.20
N ALA A 429 -3.98 14.84 -8.16
CA ALA A 429 -3.31 14.25 -9.31
C ALA A 429 -3.49 12.73 -9.40
N GLU A 430 -3.61 12.04 -8.27
CA GLU A 430 -3.85 10.61 -8.27
C GLU A 430 -4.81 10.23 -7.13
N ILE A 431 -5.71 9.31 -7.43
CA ILE A 431 -6.66 8.71 -6.49
C ILE A 431 -6.38 7.21 -6.49
N THR A 432 -6.04 6.67 -5.32
CA THR A 432 -5.89 5.22 -5.14
C THR A 432 -6.84 4.73 -4.07
N SER A 433 -7.91 4.03 -4.47
CA SER A 433 -8.90 3.47 -3.55
C SER A 433 -8.60 2.00 -3.27
N PHE A 434 -7.99 1.70 -2.12
CA PHE A 434 -7.80 0.34 -1.67
C PHE A 434 -9.12 -0.21 -1.14
N LEU A 435 -9.75 -1.08 -1.93
CA LEU A 435 -11.06 -1.64 -1.64
C LEU A 435 -10.91 -2.78 -0.63
N GLY A 436 -11.79 -2.81 0.37
CA GLY A 436 -11.82 -3.90 1.34
C GLY A 436 -11.91 -3.43 2.79
N ALA A 437 -12.78 -4.09 3.56
CA ALA A 437 -12.92 -3.82 4.99
C ALA A 437 -11.71 -4.30 5.80
N GLU A 438 -10.90 -5.22 5.24
CA GLU A 438 -9.68 -5.75 5.85
C GLU A 438 -8.61 -4.68 6.09
N HIS A 439 -8.67 -3.53 5.40
CA HIS A 439 -7.74 -2.44 5.61
C HIS A 439 -8.04 -1.64 6.90
N PHE A 440 -9.31 -1.57 7.32
CA PHE A 440 -9.76 -0.66 8.38
C PHE A 440 -9.14 -0.91 9.77
N PRO A 441 -8.94 -2.18 10.23
CA PRO A 441 -8.33 -2.43 11.53
C PRO A 441 -6.94 -1.82 11.70
N ALA A 442 -6.10 -1.83 10.65
CA ALA A 442 -4.76 -1.25 10.70
C ALA A 442 -4.78 0.28 10.89
N PHE A 443 -5.87 0.93 10.48
CA PHE A 443 -6.10 2.37 10.64
C PHE A 443 -6.82 2.73 11.95
N ALA A 444 -7.10 1.74 12.81
CA ALA A 444 -7.93 1.90 14.01
C ALA A 444 -9.31 2.54 13.71
N LEU A 445 -9.86 2.26 12.52
CA LEU A 445 -11.16 2.74 12.09
C LEU A 445 -12.24 1.69 12.33
N PRO A 446 -13.48 2.09 12.66
CA PRO A 446 -14.57 1.14 12.82
C PRO A 446 -14.93 0.52 11.47
N THR A 447 -15.46 -0.70 11.49
CA THR A 447 -15.91 -1.43 10.29
C THR A 447 -17.30 -1.01 9.83
N SER A 448 -17.99 -0.16 10.60
CA SER A 448 -19.27 0.44 10.22
C SER A 448 -19.48 1.80 10.89
N LEU A 449 -20.32 2.62 10.27
CA LEU A 449 -20.88 3.84 10.84
C LEU A 449 -22.41 3.68 10.98
N PRO A 450 -23.03 4.33 11.98
CA PRO A 450 -24.49 4.44 12.06
C PRO A 450 -25.03 5.27 10.89
#